data_AF-A0A9J7EB23-F1
#
_entry.id   AF-A0A9J7EB23-F1
#
_cell.length_a   1.000
_cell.length_b   1.000
_cell.length_c   1.000
_cell.angle_alpha   90.00
_cell.angle_beta   90.00
_cell.angle_gamma   90.00
#
_symmetry.space_group_name_H-M   'P 1'
#
loop_
_entity.id
_entity.type
_entity.pdbx_description
1 polymer ?
#
loop_
_entity_poly.entity_id
_entity_poly.type
_entity_poly.pdbx_seq_one_letter_code
_entity_poly.pdbx_strand_id
1 'polypeptide(L)'
;MFIGVVLIILNMMQIGSGRYLEMDNKMKIYYFPDDFAFGVSTAAYQIEGAWNEGGKGESIWDKYLHEHPKYTKDGSNADIATDSYHKYIEDIEMIKKLGVGYYRTSLSWPRILPDGTDNKINKEGVLYYRTLFKELIKANITPVVTLYHWDMPTIFVDLGGWSNPVSLDYFEDYARTSFRLFGDLVKYWLTVNEPHQHCVSSYGGSTIPGLKSPGVALYLCTHNILLAHARVYRIYHQEFRDEQKGKITLPLDCNWSMPKHNGRPEDQEAAERHLEMHVGMFAHPIYSKTGDYPELVRQRIDNASHEEGFPRSRLPYFTDEQIEALKGSSDFFSLNHYTTYLIRAPSIEDEFEIPSYDHDTGVKVEQDLSWSVPGVSWLSVYAPGLRKMIKWITKKYGNEIPIIVTENGVSDRGQIDDYDRVSYFNEYLYELLLAIHEDGSNVKGYFAWSLMDNFEWDDGYSQKFGLYKVDFNDPKRKRTPKLSAKIFHNIVCTRTVDFNFLKPSPEPQLLLE
;
A
#
# COMPACT_ATOMS: atom_id res chain seq x y z
N MET A 1 -47.51 33.96 -46.07
CA MET A 1 -46.68 32.73 -45.96
C MET A 1 -45.51 33.09 -45.04
N PHE A 2 -45.79 33.15 -43.75
CA PHE A 2 -45.36 32.19 -42.71
C PHE A 2 -43.90 32.42 -42.25
N ILE A 3 -43.79 33.01 -41.04
CA ILE A 3 -42.94 32.69 -39.86
C ILE A 3 -41.43 32.52 -40.10
N GLY A 4 -40.48 33.07 -39.34
CA GLY A 4 -40.45 33.59 -37.97
C GLY A 4 -39.09 33.21 -37.33
N VAL A 5 -38.52 34.13 -36.57
CA VAL A 5 -37.22 34.11 -35.89
C VAL A 5 -37.02 32.88 -34.98
N VAL A 6 -35.84 32.23 -35.02
CA VAL A 6 -35.15 31.64 -33.84
C VAL A 6 -33.63 31.57 -34.08
N LEU A 7 -32.85 32.28 -33.25
CA LEU A 7 -31.42 32.03 -33.00
C LEU A 7 -31.26 30.69 -32.27
N ILE A 8 -30.38 29.80 -32.75
CA ILE A 8 -29.92 28.65 -31.97
C ILE A 8 -28.45 28.87 -31.63
N ILE A 9 -28.22 29.21 -30.36
CA ILE A 9 -26.93 29.11 -29.67
C ILE A 9 -26.70 27.61 -29.43
N LEU A 10 -25.79 27.00 -30.18
CA LEU A 10 -25.25 25.66 -29.89
C LEU A 10 -24.14 25.80 -28.85
N ASN A 11 -24.52 25.76 -27.57
CA ASN A 11 -23.61 25.43 -26.47
C ASN A 11 -23.52 23.91 -26.40
N MET A 12 -22.52 23.31 -27.06
CA MET A 12 -22.06 21.98 -26.69
C MET A 12 -21.03 22.14 -25.58
N MET A 13 -21.48 21.96 -24.34
CA MET A 13 -20.60 21.69 -23.21
C MET A 13 -19.82 20.41 -23.50
N GLN A 14 -18.51 20.56 -23.64
CA GLN A 14 -17.55 19.48 -23.54
C GLN A 14 -17.54 19.04 -22.06
N ILE A 15 -18.39 18.07 -21.73
CA ILE A 15 -18.34 17.36 -20.45
C ILE A 15 -17.28 16.26 -20.60
N GLY A 16 -16.40 16.20 -19.60
CA GLY A 16 -15.18 15.40 -19.58
C GLY A 16 -15.39 13.94 -19.95
N SER A 17 -14.36 13.38 -20.59
CA SER A 17 -14.26 12.00 -21.07
C SER A 17 -14.13 10.97 -19.93
N GLY A 18 -15.01 11.01 -18.94
CA GLY A 18 -15.26 9.86 -18.08
C GLY A 18 -16.12 8.88 -18.86
N ARG A 19 -15.55 7.76 -19.35
CA ARG A 19 -16.37 6.65 -19.86
C ARG A 19 -17.11 6.07 -18.67
N TYR A 20 -18.36 6.48 -18.48
CA TYR A 20 -19.29 5.71 -17.67
C TYR A 20 -19.43 4.33 -18.34
N LEU A 21 -18.86 3.29 -17.73
CA LEU A 21 -19.24 1.93 -18.05
C LEU A 21 -20.72 1.79 -17.69
N GLU A 22 -21.59 1.88 -18.70
CA GLU A 22 -22.95 1.40 -18.52
C GLU A 22 -22.90 -0.07 -18.12
N MET A 23 -23.80 -0.51 -17.25
CA MET A 23 -24.07 -1.95 -17.14
C MET A 23 -24.50 -2.43 -18.53
N ASP A 24 -23.55 -2.99 -19.27
CA ASP A 24 -23.85 -3.80 -20.43
C ASP A 24 -24.77 -4.93 -19.92
N ASN A 25 -25.79 -5.31 -20.69
CA ASN A 25 -26.80 -6.32 -20.32
C ASN A 25 -26.22 -7.74 -20.03
N LYS A 26 -24.89 -7.85 -19.92
CA LYS A 26 -24.08 -9.04 -19.68
C LYS A 26 -23.34 -9.05 -18.33
N MET A 27 -23.30 -7.95 -17.56
CA MET A 27 -22.64 -7.98 -16.24
C MET A 27 -23.51 -8.72 -15.22
N LYS A 28 -22.91 -9.69 -14.52
CA LYS A 28 -23.59 -10.46 -13.47
C LYS A 28 -23.52 -9.69 -12.16
N ILE A 29 -24.58 -9.78 -11.37
CA ILE A 29 -24.60 -9.24 -10.02
C ILE A 29 -23.95 -10.26 -9.09
N TYR A 30 -22.91 -9.83 -8.38
CA TYR A 30 -22.21 -10.61 -7.38
C TYR A 30 -22.19 -9.86 -6.06
N TYR A 31 -22.22 -10.59 -4.95
CA TYR A 31 -22.19 -10.01 -3.62
C TYR A 31 -20.92 -10.41 -2.88
N PHE A 32 -20.33 -9.49 -2.13
CA PHE A 32 -19.23 -9.81 -1.21
C PHE A 32 -19.75 -10.75 -0.11
N PRO A 33 -19.06 -11.87 0.19
CA PRO A 33 -19.46 -12.81 1.24
C PRO A 33 -19.71 -12.11 2.56
N ASP A 34 -20.68 -12.51 3.38
CA ASP A 34 -21.06 -11.79 4.62
C ASP A 34 -19.89 -11.53 5.58
N ASP A 35 -18.91 -12.44 5.63
CA ASP A 35 -17.70 -12.36 6.44
C ASP A 35 -16.58 -11.50 5.83
N PHE A 36 -16.77 -10.96 4.63
CA PHE A 36 -15.78 -10.14 3.93
C PHE A 36 -15.53 -8.81 4.66
N ALA A 37 -14.26 -8.56 4.99
CA ALA A 37 -13.82 -7.42 5.76
C ALA A 37 -13.62 -6.19 4.88
N PHE A 38 -14.44 -5.16 5.06
CA PHE A 38 -14.20 -3.84 4.49
C PHE A 38 -13.50 -2.92 5.48
N GLY A 39 -12.49 -2.20 4.99
CA GLY A 39 -11.76 -1.21 5.76
C GLY A 39 -11.23 -0.06 4.93
N VAL A 40 -10.50 0.81 5.61
CA VAL A 40 -9.73 1.93 5.03
C VAL A 40 -8.36 2.00 5.67
N SER A 41 -7.38 2.55 4.96
CA SER A 41 -5.98 2.57 5.36
C SER A 41 -5.40 4.00 5.48
N THR A 42 -4.45 4.17 6.40
CA THR A 42 -3.57 5.35 6.57
C THR A 42 -2.18 4.91 7.07
N ALA A 43 -1.22 5.85 7.10
CA ALA A 43 0.10 5.67 7.73
C ALA A 43 0.44 6.84 8.65
N ALA A 44 1.10 6.56 9.78
CA ALA A 44 1.35 7.50 10.86
C ALA A 44 1.99 8.80 10.39
N TYR A 45 3.13 8.73 9.69
CA TYR A 45 3.83 9.92 9.20
C TYR A 45 2.96 10.76 8.26
N GLN A 46 2.11 10.11 7.47
CA GLN A 46 1.30 10.79 6.46
C GLN A 46 0.09 11.54 7.04
N ILE A 47 -0.36 11.18 8.25
CA ILE A 47 -1.60 11.73 8.84
C ILE A 47 -1.41 12.40 10.22
N GLU A 48 -0.48 11.93 11.05
CA GLU A 48 -0.48 12.30 12.46
C GLU A 48 -0.12 13.77 12.70
N GLY A 49 0.95 14.25 12.05
CA GLY A 49 1.59 15.50 12.43
C GLY A 49 2.17 15.42 13.84
N ALA A 50 2.14 16.54 14.56
CA ALA A 50 2.61 16.64 15.94
C ALA A 50 4.01 15.99 16.10
N TRP A 51 4.89 16.31 15.13
CA TRP A 51 6.10 15.53 14.86
C TRP A 51 7.11 15.53 16.01
N ASN A 52 7.08 16.56 16.85
CA ASN A 52 7.92 16.73 18.04
C ASN A 52 7.10 16.94 19.33
N GLU A 53 5.80 16.66 19.30
CA GLU A 53 4.93 16.81 20.47
C GLU A 53 4.93 15.55 21.33
N GLY A 54 4.60 15.75 22.62
CA GLY A 54 4.45 14.67 23.59
C GLY A 54 5.66 13.74 23.72
N GLY A 55 6.87 14.27 23.50
CA GLY A 55 8.11 13.52 23.62
C GLY A 55 8.43 12.56 22.47
N LYS A 56 7.74 12.68 21.32
CA LYS A 56 8.10 11.96 20.09
C LYS A 56 9.55 12.30 19.67
N GLY A 57 10.30 11.27 19.27
CA GLY A 57 11.62 11.41 18.66
C GLY A 57 11.56 11.80 17.18
N GLU A 58 12.72 12.15 16.63
CA GLU A 58 12.87 12.47 15.21
C GLU A 58 12.86 11.19 14.36
N SER A 59 12.04 11.17 13.32
CA SER A 59 12.09 10.14 12.28
C SER A 59 13.01 10.55 11.13
N ILE A 60 13.37 9.58 10.29
CA ILE A 60 14.13 9.82 9.06
C ILE A 60 13.48 10.89 8.16
N TRP A 61 12.15 10.88 8.06
CA TRP A 61 11.43 11.85 7.24
C TRP A 61 11.47 13.24 7.86
N ASP A 62 11.35 13.36 9.19
CA ASP A 62 11.47 14.63 9.90
C ASP A 62 12.84 15.28 9.61
N LYS A 63 13.92 14.57 9.94
CA LYS A 63 15.30 15.04 9.75
C LYS A 63 15.53 15.48 8.31
N TYR A 64 15.24 14.60 7.37
CA TYR A 64 15.57 14.83 5.97
C TYR A 64 14.75 15.97 5.36
N LEU A 65 13.45 16.09 5.67
CA LEU A 65 12.62 17.18 5.15
C LEU A 65 12.96 18.54 5.79
N HIS A 66 13.40 18.56 7.06
CA HIS A 66 13.88 19.79 7.70
C HIS A 66 15.25 20.24 7.16
N GLU A 67 16.15 19.29 6.87
CA GLU A 67 17.44 19.55 6.23
C GLU A 67 17.29 19.89 4.72
N HIS A 68 16.24 19.38 4.08
CA HIS A 68 15.98 19.51 2.65
C HIS A 68 14.56 19.98 2.35
N PRO A 69 14.17 21.21 2.71
CA PRO A 69 12.78 21.71 2.62
C PRO A 69 12.23 21.84 1.19
N LYS A 70 13.04 21.60 0.16
CA LYS A 70 12.63 21.62 -1.26
C LYS A 70 12.62 20.22 -1.88
N TYR A 71 12.77 19.18 -1.07
CA TYR A 71 12.84 17.81 -1.55
C TYR A 71 11.50 17.35 -2.15
N THR A 72 10.39 17.62 -1.46
CA THR A 72 9.06 17.32 -1.97
C THR A 72 8.70 18.24 -3.14
N LYS A 73 7.87 17.73 -4.07
CA LYS A 73 7.50 18.46 -5.30
C LYS A 73 6.84 19.83 -5.03
N ASP A 74 6.14 19.96 -3.92
CA ASP A 74 5.49 21.22 -3.50
C ASP A 74 6.23 21.94 -2.35
N GLY A 75 7.38 21.42 -1.91
CA GLY A 75 8.18 21.99 -0.80
C GLY A 75 7.52 21.87 0.57
N SER A 76 6.54 20.98 0.73
CA SER A 76 5.87 20.71 2.00
C SER A 76 6.59 19.66 2.85
N ASN A 77 6.25 19.63 4.15
CA ASN A 77 6.59 18.57 5.09
C ASN A 77 5.34 18.03 5.80
N ALA A 78 5.52 17.03 6.65
CA ALA A 78 4.43 16.40 7.41
C ALA A 78 4.36 16.85 8.88
N ASP A 79 4.93 18.00 9.25
CA ASP A 79 4.98 18.48 10.64
C ASP A 79 3.59 18.53 11.29
N ILE A 80 2.59 18.91 10.49
CA ILE A 80 1.17 18.94 10.86
C ILE A 80 0.38 17.83 10.14
N ALA A 81 0.72 17.49 8.90
CA ALA A 81 -0.02 16.53 8.09
C ALA A 81 -1.54 16.81 8.10
N THR A 82 -2.36 15.81 8.42
CA THR A 82 -3.81 15.95 8.61
C THR A 82 -4.18 16.29 10.06
N ASP A 83 -3.20 16.40 10.95
CA ASP A 83 -3.38 16.66 12.39
C ASP A 83 -4.16 15.54 13.11
N SER A 84 -4.02 14.30 12.63
CA SER A 84 -4.74 13.15 13.20
C SER A 84 -4.30 12.82 14.63
N TYR A 85 -3.10 13.23 15.07
CA TYR A 85 -2.70 13.13 16.47
C TYR A 85 -3.70 13.82 17.41
N HIS A 86 -4.21 15.00 17.00
CA HIS A 86 -5.23 15.74 17.75
C HIS A 86 -6.66 15.42 17.31
N LYS A 87 -6.84 14.92 16.08
CA LYS A 87 -8.15 14.81 15.42
C LYS A 87 -8.63 13.38 15.17
N TYR A 88 -8.01 12.40 15.80
CA TYR A 88 -8.37 10.99 15.62
C TYR A 88 -9.87 10.68 15.88
N ILE A 89 -10.56 11.45 16.72
CA ILE A 89 -12.02 11.33 16.89
C ILE A 89 -12.79 11.71 15.61
N GLU A 90 -12.38 12.76 14.91
CA GLU A 90 -12.97 13.12 13.61
C GLU A 90 -12.72 12.02 12.58
N ASP A 91 -11.53 11.41 12.62
CA ASP A 91 -11.18 10.29 11.74
C ASP A 91 -12.06 9.07 12.00
N ILE A 92 -12.31 8.72 13.26
CA ILE A 92 -13.25 7.65 13.66
C ILE A 92 -14.66 7.94 13.14
N GLU A 93 -15.14 9.19 13.22
CA GLU A 93 -16.45 9.55 12.69
C GLU A 93 -16.53 9.44 11.16
N MET A 94 -15.45 9.74 10.43
CA MET A 94 -15.39 9.49 8.98
C MET A 94 -15.46 8.00 8.66
N ILE A 95 -14.75 7.16 9.41
CA ILE A 95 -14.75 5.70 9.24
C ILE A 95 -16.16 5.14 9.49
N LYS A 96 -16.83 5.56 10.56
CA LYS A 96 -18.22 5.18 10.86
C LYS A 96 -19.17 5.57 9.74
N LYS A 97 -19.02 6.78 9.17
CA LYS A 97 -19.84 7.25 8.04
C LYS A 97 -19.63 6.44 6.77
N LEU A 98 -18.44 5.88 6.55
CA LEU A 98 -18.20 4.95 5.45
C LEU A 98 -18.86 3.59 5.69
N GLY A 99 -19.16 3.22 6.94
CA GLY A 99 -19.80 1.95 7.30
C GLY A 99 -18.85 0.75 7.30
N VAL A 100 -17.53 0.98 7.24
CA VAL A 100 -16.52 -0.08 7.27
C VAL A 100 -16.27 -0.59 8.69
N GLY A 101 -15.88 -1.86 8.82
CA GLY A 101 -15.66 -2.51 10.12
C GLY A 101 -14.20 -2.54 10.57
N TYR A 102 -13.26 -2.11 9.72
CA TYR A 102 -11.82 -2.20 9.98
C TYR A 102 -11.12 -0.89 9.64
N TYR A 103 -10.13 -0.52 10.44
CA TYR A 103 -9.24 0.61 10.15
C TYR A 103 -7.80 0.17 10.25
N ARG A 104 -7.09 0.23 9.12
CA ARG A 104 -5.66 -0.01 9.05
C ARG A 104 -4.91 1.30 9.23
N THR A 105 -4.04 1.34 10.22
CA THR A 105 -3.13 2.47 10.46
C THR A 105 -1.76 1.94 10.87
N SER A 106 -0.75 2.80 10.98
CA SER A 106 0.56 2.40 11.50
C SER A 106 0.84 3.02 12.86
N LEU A 107 1.73 2.37 13.61
CA LEU A 107 2.41 3.03 14.73
C LEU A 107 3.57 3.86 14.18
N SER A 108 3.88 4.96 14.86
CA SER A 108 5.13 5.68 14.66
C SER A 108 6.16 5.19 15.67
N TRP A 109 7.20 4.51 15.18
CA TRP A 109 8.28 4.00 16.01
C TRP A 109 8.88 5.09 16.91
N PRO A 110 9.31 6.26 16.40
CA PRO A 110 9.87 7.31 17.26
C PRO A 110 8.83 7.97 18.18
N ARG A 111 7.52 7.78 17.97
CA ARG A 111 6.50 8.22 18.94
C ARG A 111 6.41 7.29 20.13
N ILE A 112 6.63 5.99 19.94
CA ILE A 112 6.64 4.98 21.02
C ILE A 112 8.00 4.94 21.73
N LEU A 113 9.08 4.87 20.96
CA LEU A 113 10.47 4.77 21.43
C LEU A 113 11.28 5.94 20.85
N PRO A 114 11.36 7.10 21.54
CA PRO A 114 11.94 8.32 20.96
C PRO A 114 13.42 8.26 20.59
N ASP A 115 14.19 7.43 21.28
CA ASP A 115 15.60 7.12 20.96
C ASP A 115 15.73 5.79 20.21
N GLY A 116 14.62 5.24 19.71
CA GLY A 116 14.54 4.00 18.94
C GLY A 116 14.53 2.72 19.77
N THR A 117 14.98 2.77 21.03
CA THR A 117 15.15 1.60 21.89
C THR A 117 14.14 1.55 23.04
N ASP A 118 13.93 0.36 23.62
CA ASP A 118 12.94 0.13 24.68
C ASP A 118 13.39 0.58 26.09
N ASN A 119 14.61 1.10 26.21
CA ASN A 119 15.12 1.79 27.40
C ASN A 119 14.26 3.01 27.79
N LYS A 120 13.60 3.65 26.83
CA LYS A 120 12.74 4.82 27.05
C LYS A 120 11.45 4.71 26.26
N ILE A 121 10.42 4.18 26.91
CA ILE A 121 9.06 4.18 26.36
C ILE A 121 8.39 5.53 26.62
N ASN A 122 7.92 6.17 25.54
CA ASN A 122 7.17 7.42 25.63
C ASN A 122 5.71 7.18 26.05
N LYS A 123 5.38 7.56 27.29
CA LYS A 123 4.05 7.35 27.85
C LYS A 123 2.94 8.11 27.11
N GLU A 124 3.22 9.29 26.57
CA GLU A 124 2.20 10.07 25.83
C GLU A 124 1.90 9.45 24.47
N GLY A 125 2.93 9.00 23.75
CA GLY A 125 2.76 8.21 22.53
C GLY A 125 1.94 6.94 22.76
N VAL A 126 2.25 6.19 23.83
CA VAL A 126 1.46 5.01 24.22
C VAL A 126 0.03 5.38 24.55
N LEU A 127 -0.20 6.47 25.29
CA LEU A 127 -1.54 6.93 25.63
C LEU A 127 -2.35 7.30 24.37
N TYR A 128 -1.74 7.97 23.39
CA TYR A 128 -2.36 8.31 22.12
C TYR A 128 -2.89 7.05 21.40
N TYR A 129 -2.03 6.07 21.10
CA TYR A 129 -2.46 4.88 20.38
C TYR A 129 -3.43 4.01 21.18
N ARG A 130 -3.23 3.83 22.50
CA ARG A 130 -4.20 3.09 23.32
C ARG A 130 -5.57 3.77 23.32
N THR A 131 -5.61 5.10 23.33
CA THR A 131 -6.86 5.85 23.28
C THR A 131 -7.53 5.71 21.91
N LEU A 132 -6.78 5.88 20.82
CA LEU A 132 -7.25 5.64 19.46
C LEU A 132 -7.87 4.24 19.30
N PHE A 133 -7.14 3.19 19.69
CA PHE A 133 -7.61 1.81 19.54
C PHE A 133 -8.83 1.52 20.40
N LYS A 134 -8.91 2.06 21.63
CA LYS A 134 -10.10 1.92 22.48
C LYS A 134 -11.32 2.62 21.89
N GLU A 135 -11.17 3.83 21.36
CA GLU A 135 -12.29 4.55 20.74
C GLU A 135 -12.72 3.91 19.42
N LEU A 136 -11.80 3.34 18.63
CA LEU A 136 -12.15 2.50 17.46
C LEU A 136 -12.98 1.29 17.87
N ILE A 137 -12.53 0.51 18.86
CA ILE A 137 -13.26 -0.67 19.34
C ILE A 137 -14.64 -0.30 19.87
N LYS A 138 -14.75 0.80 20.63
CA LYS A 138 -16.02 1.34 21.13
C LYS A 138 -16.96 1.76 19.98
N ALA A 139 -16.41 2.17 18.85
CA ALA A 139 -17.15 2.44 17.62
C ALA A 139 -17.42 1.19 16.77
N ASN A 140 -17.12 -0.02 17.26
CA ASN A 140 -17.19 -1.29 16.53
C ASN A 140 -16.29 -1.35 15.29
N ILE A 141 -15.16 -0.64 15.32
CA ILE A 141 -14.14 -0.67 14.28
C ILE A 141 -12.94 -1.44 14.81
N THR A 142 -12.53 -2.48 14.10
CA THR A 142 -11.38 -3.31 14.46
C THR A 142 -10.08 -2.61 14.04
N PRO A 143 -9.14 -2.32 14.96
CA PRO A 143 -7.84 -1.77 14.60
C PRO A 143 -6.98 -2.86 13.93
N VAL A 144 -6.42 -2.51 12.78
CA VAL A 144 -5.40 -3.26 12.04
C VAL A 144 -4.14 -2.42 12.05
N VAL A 145 -3.04 -2.95 12.59
CA VAL A 145 -1.88 -2.10 12.93
C VAL A 145 -0.63 -2.55 12.18
N THR A 146 -0.07 -1.63 11.40
CA THR A 146 1.25 -1.77 10.79
C THR A 146 2.32 -1.30 11.78
N LEU A 147 3.30 -2.14 12.12
CA LEU A 147 4.38 -1.80 13.04
C LEU A 147 5.32 -0.76 12.45
N TYR A 148 5.70 -0.93 11.18
CA TYR A 148 6.61 -0.03 10.48
C TYR A 148 6.06 0.38 9.11
N HIS A 149 5.83 1.68 8.95
CA HIS A 149 5.44 2.31 7.68
C HIS A 149 6.37 3.49 7.39
N TRP A 150 7.65 3.15 7.21
CA TRP A 150 8.73 3.98 6.64
C TRP A 150 9.27 5.12 7.52
N ASP A 151 8.82 5.26 8.77
CA ASP A 151 9.21 6.35 9.68
C ASP A 151 10.24 5.92 10.74
N MET A 152 11.33 5.31 10.29
CA MET A 152 12.42 4.83 11.16
C MET A 152 12.99 5.96 12.04
N PRO A 153 13.29 5.73 13.34
CA PRO A 153 14.03 6.68 14.16
C PRO A 153 15.39 7.03 13.55
N THR A 154 15.76 8.31 13.55
CA THR A 154 17.00 8.82 12.93
C THR A 154 18.25 8.02 13.33
N ILE A 155 18.36 7.61 14.60
CA ILE A 155 19.54 6.91 15.13
C ILE A 155 19.87 5.63 14.36
N PHE A 156 18.86 4.88 13.90
CA PHE A 156 19.09 3.63 13.16
C PHE A 156 19.48 3.89 11.70
N VAL A 157 19.02 5.01 11.13
CA VAL A 157 19.45 5.46 9.80
C VAL A 157 20.93 5.81 9.81
N ASP A 158 21.39 6.52 10.84
CA ASP A 158 22.80 6.87 11.03
C ASP A 158 23.68 5.60 11.23
N LEU A 159 23.10 4.49 11.68
CA LEU A 159 23.74 3.16 11.74
C LEU A 159 23.65 2.36 10.43
N GLY A 160 22.96 2.84 9.38
CA GLY A 160 22.82 2.18 8.07
C GLY A 160 21.42 1.67 7.75
N GLY A 161 20.44 1.90 8.62
CA GLY A 161 19.04 1.52 8.44
C GLY A 161 18.86 0.03 8.19
N TRP A 162 17.93 -0.33 7.29
CA TRP A 162 17.64 -1.73 6.97
C TRP A 162 18.79 -2.47 6.28
N SER A 163 19.79 -1.78 5.72
CA SER A 163 20.98 -2.45 5.18
C SER A 163 21.91 -3.00 6.27
N ASN A 164 21.76 -2.55 7.53
CA ASN A 164 22.54 -3.04 8.67
C ASN A 164 21.76 -4.13 9.43
N PRO A 165 22.34 -5.34 9.63
CA PRO A 165 21.67 -6.43 10.34
C PRO A 165 21.36 -6.13 11.82
N VAL A 166 22.01 -5.12 12.42
CA VAL A 166 21.68 -4.68 13.79
C VAL A 166 20.23 -4.17 13.89
N SER A 167 19.65 -3.68 12.79
CA SER A 167 18.25 -3.24 12.75
C SER A 167 17.24 -4.35 13.06
N LEU A 168 17.62 -5.63 12.89
CA LEU A 168 16.75 -6.77 13.22
C LEU A 168 16.47 -6.83 14.71
N ASP A 169 17.49 -6.64 15.54
CA ASP A 169 17.38 -6.73 17.00
C ASP A 169 16.48 -5.59 17.52
N TYR A 170 16.72 -4.36 17.06
CA TYR A 170 15.92 -3.20 17.47
C TYR A 170 14.48 -3.26 16.98
N PHE A 171 14.23 -3.77 15.77
CA PHE A 171 12.87 -3.96 15.29
C PHE A 171 12.14 -5.06 16.06
N GLU A 172 12.84 -6.13 16.44
CA GLU A 172 12.31 -7.19 17.30
C GLU A 172 11.88 -6.65 18.67
N ASP A 173 12.74 -5.83 19.31
CA ASP A 173 12.44 -5.20 20.60
C ASP A 173 11.29 -4.19 20.51
N TYR A 174 11.23 -3.40 19.43
CA TYR A 174 10.12 -2.50 19.16
C TYR A 174 8.80 -3.26 18.95
N ALA A 175 8.82 -4.35 18.20
CA ALA A 175 7.64 -5.18 17.98
C ALA A 175 7.17 -5.86 19.28
N ARG A 176 8.10 -6.46 20.04
CA ARG A 176 7.83 -7.06 21.37
C ARG A 176 7.20 -6.05 22.32
N THR A 177 7.74 -4.82 22.35
CA THR A 177 7.20 -3.72 23.15
C THR A 177 5.80 -3.33 22.68
N SER A 178 5.59 -3.24 21.37
CA SER A 178 4.27 -2.94 20.78
C SER A 178 3.23 -4.01 21.11
N PHE A 179 3.58 -5.30 21.05
CA PHE A 179 2.68 -6.40 21.44
C PHE A 179 2.30 -6.34 22.92
N ARG A 180 3.26 -6.04 23.82
CA ARG A 180 2.98 -5.85 25.25
C ARG A 180 2.05 -4.67 25.51
N LEU A 181 2.24 -3.57 24.77
CA LEU A 181 1.53 -2.32 25.00
C LEU A 181 0.15 -2.25 24.37
N PHE A 182 -0.10 -2.99 23.29
CA PHE A 182 -1.33 -2.83 22.49
C PHE A 182 -2.02 -4.15 22.09
N GLY A 183 -1.38 -5.30 22.29
CA GLY A 183 -1.90 -6.59 21.81
C GLY A 183 -3.16 -7.10 22.51
N ASP A 184 -3.52 -6.49 23.66
CA ASP A 184 -4.84 -6.66 24.27
C ASP A 184 -5.96 -6.10 23.37
N LEU A 185 -5.70 -5.01 22.65
CA LEU A 185 -6.64 -4.29 21.79
C LEU A 185 -6.53 -4.67 20.30
N VAL A 186 -5.32 -5.00 19.84
CA VAL A 186 -5.02 -5.22 18.42
C VAL A 186 -4.97 -6.71 18.09
N LYS A 187 -5.71 -7.12 17.05
CA LYS A 187 -5.80 -8.52 16.61
C LYS A 187 -5.26 -8.79 15.20
N TYR A 188 -4.86 -7.75 14.48
CA TYR A 188 -4.26 -7.86 13.16
C TYR A 188 -3.02 -6.97 13.11
N TRP A 189 -1.88 -7.58 12.88
CA TRP A 189 -0.58 -6.94 12.82
C TRP A 189 0.05 -7.09 11.45
N LEU A 190 0.55 -5.99 10.91
CA LEU A 190 1.35 -5.95 9.70
C LEU A 190 2.75 -5.54 10.13
N THR A 191 3.77 -6.26 9.66
CA THR A 191 5.15 -6.00 10.09
C THR A 191 5.75 -4.76 9.42
N VAL A 192 6.19 -4.88 8.17
CA VAL A 192 6.80 -3.79 7.40
C VAL A 192 5.98 -3.53 6.15
N ASN A 193 5.53 -2.29 5.93
CA ASN A 193 4.80 -1.91 4.72
C ASN A 193 5.70 -1.91 3.48
N GLU A 194 5.25 -2.56 2.40
CA GLU A 194 5.82 -2.47 1.04
C GLU A 194 7.35 -2.52 1.03
N PRO A 195 7.93 -3.65 1.47
CA PRO A 195 9.37 -3.75 1.66
C PRO A 195 10.14 -3.63 0.34
N HIS A 196 9.53 -4.02 -0.80
CA HIS A 196 10.14 -3.82 -2.12
C HIS A 196 10.28 -2.33 -2.41
N GLN A 197 9.17 -1.59 -2.41
CA GLN A 197 9.15 -0.16 -2.67
C GLN A 197 10.11 0.58 -1.73
N HIS A 198 10.12 0.22 -0.43
CA HIS A 198 11.02 0.80 0.55
C HIS A 198 12.50 0.55 0.20
N CYS A 199 12.91 -0.71 -0.01
CA CYS A 199 14.31 -1.04 -0.26
C CYS A 199 14.80 -0.53 -1.62
N VAL A 200 14.03 -0.74 -2.69
CA VAL A 200 14.44 -0.34 -4.04
C VAL A 200 14.50 1.18 -4.16
N SER A 201 13.53 1.92 -3.62
CA SER A 201 13.52 3.38 -3.74
C SER A 201 14.54 4.05 -2.82
N SER A 202 14.67 3.57 -1.58
CA SER A 202 15.59 4.13 -0.58
C SER A 202 17.06 3.96 -0.97
N TYR A 203 17.41 2.77 -1.47
CA TYR A 203 18.78 2.40 -1.84
C TYR A 203 19.06 2.50 -3.35
N GLY A 204 18.04 2.77 -4.17
CA GLY A 204 18.17 3.22 -5.55
C GLY A 204 18.33 4.75 -5.68
N GLY A 205 18.11 5.49 -4.59
CA GLY A 205 18.32 6.93 -4.54
C GLY A 205 17.12 7.78 -4.93
N SER A 206 15.92 7.20 -5.05
CA SER A 206 14.71 7.92 -5.46
C SER A 206 13.83 8.39 -4.29
N THR A 207 13.94 7.74 -3.11
CA THR A 207 13.20 8.11 -1.90
C THR A 207 14.14 8.16 -0.70
N ILE A 208 13.78 8.93 0.35
CA ILE A 208 14.54 9.09 1.59
C ILE A 208 14.95 7.73 2.19
N PRO A 209 16.23 7.51 2.58
CA PRO A 209 17.35 8.47 2.66
C PRO A 209 18.07 8.79 1.34
N GLY A 210 17.64 8.27 0.20
CA GLY A 210 18.22 8.60 -1.11
C GLY A 210 19.63 8.07 -1.32
N LEU A 211 19.99 6.97 -0.64
CA LEU A 211 21.31 6.36 -0.77
C LEU A 211 21.44 5.69 -2.13
N LYS A 212 22.54 5.95 -2.85
CA LYS A 212 22.80 5.33 -4.17
C LYS A 212 23.63 4.06 -4.02
N SER A 213 22.95 2.92 -3.84
CA SER A 213 23.54 1.59 -3.88
C SER A 213 22.54 0.60 -4.52
N PRO A 214 22.20 0.81 -5.81
CA PRO A 214 21.04 0.22 -6.47
C PRO A 214 21.18 -1.28 -6.76
N GLY A 215 22.29 -1.93 -6.42
CA GLY A 215 22.51 -3.36 -6.67
C GLY A 215 23.12 -4.12 -5.49
N VAL A 216 23.31 -3.48 -4.32
CA VAL A 216 23.90 -4.13 -3.14
C VAL A 216 23.10 -3.82 -1.88
N ALA A 217 22.99 -2.54 -1.48
CA ALA A 217 22.34 -2.20 -0.22
C ALA A 217 20.84 -2.52 -0.21
N LEU A 218 20.17 -2.47 -1.37
CA LEU A 218 18.77 -2.91 -1.47
C LEU A 218 18.62 -4.40 -1.14
N TYR A 219 19.57 -5.26 -1.55
CA TYR A 219 19.49 -6.69 -1.27
C TYR A 219 19.80 -7.00 0.19
N LEU A 220 20.69 -6.22 0.81
CA LEU A 220 20.87 -6.25 2.27
C LEU A 220 19.59 -5.83 2.98
N CYS A 221 18.94 -4.75 2.54
CA CYS A 221 17.64 -4.30 3.05
C CYS A 221 16.55 -5.37 2.92
N THR A 222 16.39 -5.94 1.72
CA THR A 222 15.44 -7.03 1.44
C THR A 222 15.66 -8.21 2.37
N HIS A 223 16.91 -8.67 2.49
CA HIS A 223 17.27 -9.80 3.33
C HIS A 223 16.98 -9.52 4.82
N ASN A 224 17.37 -8.35 5.29
CA ASN A 224 17.19 -7.95 6.69
C ASN A 224 15.72 -7.76 7.05
N ILE A 225 14.90 -7.17 6.19
CA ILE A 225 13.45 -7.03 6.43
C ILE A 225 12.76 -8.40 6.47
N LEU A 226 13.12 -9.33 5.59
CA LEU A 226 12.57 -10.69 5.62
C LEU A 226 12.89 -11.38 6.96
N LEU A 227 14.16 -11.33 7.39
CA LEU A 227 14.55 -11.89 8.68
C LEU A 227 13.89 -11.19 9.87
N ALA A 228 13.75 -9.87 9.82
CA ALA A 228 13.06 -9.09 10.85
C ALA A 228 11.57 -9.48 10.92
N HIS A 229 10.90 -9.65 9.78
CA HIS A 229 9.55 -10.16 9.70
C HIS A 229 9.42 -11.56 10.33
N ALA A 230 10.30 -12.49 9.97
CA ALA A 230 10.32 -13.84 10.55
C ALA A 230 10.49 -13.78 12.07
N ARG A 231 11.48 -13.03 12.58
CA ARG A 231 11.70 -12.84 14.03
C ARG A 231 10.44 -12.33 14.72
N VAL A 232 9.83 -11.25 14.20
CA VAL A 232 8.61 -10.67 14.76
C VAL A 232 7.43 -11.66 14.76
N TYR A 233 7.26 -12.44 13.70
CA TYR A 233 6.24 -13.49 13.67
C TYR A 233 6.50 -14.57 14.73
N ARG A 234 7.74 -15.06 14.84
CA ARG A 234 8.10 -16.12 15.78
C ARG A 234 7.98 -15.67 17.23
N ILE A 235 8.44 -14.47 17.58
CA ILE A 235 8.26 -13.95 18.95
C ILE A 235 6.78 -13.77 19.30
N TYR A 236 5.94 -13.35 18.34
CA TYR A 236 4.50 -13.23 18.60
C TYR A 236 3.87 -14.58 18.93
N HIS A 237 4.21 -15.60 18.14
CA HIS A 237 3.75 -16.96 18.36
C HIS A 237 4.25 -17.56 19.67
N GLN A 238 5.47 -17.26 20.08
CA GLN A 238 6.09 -17.81 21.29
C GLN A 238 5.64 -17.10 22.57
N GLU A 239 5.52 -15.77 22.54
CA GLU A 239 5.33 -14.98 23.76
C GLU A 239 3.88 -14.45 23.92
N PHE A 240 3.10 -14.30 22.85
CA PHE A 240 1.87 -13.50 22.88
C PHE A 240 0.61 -14.17 22.31
N ARG A 241 0.74 -15.08 21.34
CA ARG A 241 -0.40 -15.57 20.55
C ARG A 241 -1.45 -16.31 21.37
N ASP A 242 -1.03 -17.08 22.37
CA ASP A 242 -1.96 -17.86 23.21
C ASP A 242 -2.94 -16.95 23.99
N GLU A 243 -2.44 -15.81 24.47
CA GLU A 243 -3.24 -14.82 25.20
C GLU A 243 -3.99 -13.87 24.27
N GLN A 244 -3.28 -13.34 23.26
CA GLN A 244 -3.76 -12.22 22.46
C GLN A 244 -4.56 -12.66 21.23
N LYS A 245 -4.28 -13.85 20.68
CA LYS A 245 -4.96 -14.48 19.53
C LYS A 245 -5.00 -13.62 18.27
N GLY A 246 -4.00 -12.75 18.09
CA GLY A 246 -3.86 -11.94 16.89
C GLY A 246 -3.28 -12.72 15.71
N LYS A 247 -3.31 -12.06 14.55
CA LYS A 247 -2.78 -12.54 13.27
C LYS A 247 -1.70 -11.60 12.77
N ILE A 248 -0.65 -12.13 12.14
CA ILE A 248 0.49 -11.38 11.62
C ILE A 248 0.69 -11.63 10.13
N THR A 249 1.09 -10.59 9.40
CA THR A 249 1.49 -10.70 7.99
C THR A 249 2.59 -9.70 7.59
N LEU A 250 3.08 -9.83 6.36
CA LEU A 250 3.94 -8.88 5.66
C LEU A 250 3.16 -8.30 4.45
N PRO A 251 2.71 -7.03 4.48
CA PRO A 251 2.07 -6.38 3.33
C PRO A 251 3.04 -6.13 2.19
N LEU A 252 2.72 -6.68 1.03
CA LEU A 252 3.53 -6.59 -0.19
C LEU A 252 2.85 -5.73 -1.24
N ASP A 253 3.60 -4.80 -1.84
CA ASP A 253 3.22 -4.15 -3.07
C ASP A 253 3.26 -5.16 -4.23
N CYS A 254 2.12 -5.35 -4.90
CA CYS A 254 1.87 -6.43 -5.84
C CYS A 254 1.23 -5.88 -7.12
N ASN A 255 2.00 -5.17 -7.94
CA ASN A 255 1.50 -4.70 -9.24
C ASN A 255 1.51 -5.83 -10.27
N TRP A 256 0.49 -5.89 -11.14
CA TRP A 256 0.44 -6.93 -12.16
C TRP A 256 1.43 -6.64 -13.29
N SER A 257 2.18 -7.66 -13.70
CA SER A 257 3.12 -7.59 -14.81
C SER A 257 2.51 -8.24 -16.03
N MET A 258 2.06 -7.44 -16.99
CA MET A 258 1.46 -7.95 -18.22
C MET A 258 2.50 -7.95 -19.35
N PRO A 259 2.67 -9.05 -20.10
CA PRO A 259 3.56 -9.03 -21.26
C PRO A 259 3.08 -7.97 -22.27
N LYS A 260 3.98 -7.09 -22.72
CA LYS A 260 3.66 -6.02 -23.68
C LYS A 260 3.11 -6.58 -24.99
N HIS A 261 3.70 -7.67 -25.48
CA HIS A 261 3.23 -8.37 -26.67
C HIS A 261 2.80 -9.80 -26.34
N ASN A 262 1.48 -10.06 -26.36
CA ASN A 262 0.91 -11.37 -26.02
C ASN A 262 1.49 -12.54 -26.84
N GLY A 263 1.93 -12.29 -28.08
CA GLY A 263 2.47 -13.32 -28.98
C GLY A 263 3.98 -13.54 -28.90
N ARG A 264 4.70 -12.83 -28.01
CA ARG A 264 6.16 -12.88 -27.91
C ARG A 264 6.57 -13.64 -26.64
N PRO A 265 7.11 -14.88 -26.74
CA PRO A 265 7.51 -15.66 -25.58
C PRO A 265 8.50 -14.94 -24.65
N GLU A 266 9.41 -14.15 -25.21
CA GLU A 266 10.42 -13.41 -24.44
C GLU A 266 9.78 -12.35 -23.53
N ASP A 267 8.67 -11.74 -23.95
CA ASP A 267 7.93 -10.78 -23.12
C ASP A 267 7.13 -11.50 -22.03
N GLN A 268 6.67 -12.73 -22.27
CA GLN A 268 6.00 -13.56 -21.26
C GLN A 268 6.99 -14.00 -20.18
N GLU A 269 8.17 -14.45 -20.57
CA GLU A 269 9.27 -14.76 -19.65
C GLU A 269 9.73 -13.53 -18.87
N ALA A 270 9.83 -12.37 -19.53
CA ALA A 270 10.15 -11.10 -18.88
C ALA A 270 9.08 -10.71 -17.84
N ALA A 271 7.79 -10.86 -18.17
CA ALA A 271 6.70 -10.57 -17.25
C ALA A 271 6.73 -11.48 -16.00
N GLU A 272 6.93 -12.80 -16.16
CA GLU A 272 7.07 -13.72 -15.03
C GLU A 272 8.32 -13.40 -14.21
N ARG A 273 9.46 -13.12 -14.86
CA ARG A 273 10.69 -12.69 -14.17
C ARG A 273 10.47 -11.42 -13.36
N HIS A 274 9.75 -10.44 -13.88
CA HIS A 274 9.43 -9.23 -13.14
C HIS A 274 8.56 -9.54 -11.89
N LEU A 275 7.55 -10.40 -12.01
CA LEU A 275 6.74 -10.85 -10.86
C LEU A 275 7.58 -11.56 -9.80
N GLU A 276 8.52 -12.40 -10.21
CA GLU A 276 9.41 -13.11 -9.29
C GLU A 276 10.40 -12.17 -8.59
N MET A 277 11.01 -11.24 -9.32
CA MET A 277 11.94 -10.25 -8.74
C MET A 277 11.21 -9.25 -7.83
N HIS A 278 9.96 -8.91 -8.14
CA HIS A 278 9.14 -7.96 -7.40
C HIS A 278 8.41 -8.62 -6.22
N VAL A 279 7.40 -9.45 -6.49
CA VAL A 279 6.54 -10.07 -5.48
C VAL A 279 7.17 -11.37 -4.96
N GLY A 280 7.70 -12.20 -5.85
CA GLY A 280 8.28 -13.50 -5.50
C GLY A 280 9.44 -13.39 -4.50
N MET A 281 10.31 -12.39 -4.65
CA MET A 281 11.48 -12.17 -3.79
C MET A 281 11.11 -12.03 -2.31
N PHE A 282 9.90 -11.54 -2.00
CA PHE A 282 9.39 -11.41 -0.62
C PHE A 282 8.35 -12.48 -0.26
N ALA A 283 7.49 -12.87 -1.20
CA ALA A 283 6.44 -13.84 -0.96
C ALA A 283 6.95 -15.29 -0.91
N HIS A 284 7.90 -15.65 -1.77
CA HIS A 284 8.37 -17.04 -1.89
C HIS A 284 9.02 -17.57 -0.60
N PRO A 285 9.88 -16.80 0.11
CA PRO A 285 10.44 -17.27 1.38
C PRO A 285 9.38 -17.59 2.45
N ILE A 286 8.22 -16.91 2.40
CA ILE A 286 7.15 -17.01 3.40
C ILE A 286 6.10 -18.05 3.01
N TYR A 287 5.63 -18.03 1.77
CA TYR A 287 4.43 -18.76 1.36
C TYR A 287 4.72 -20.01 0.52
N SER A 288 5.92 -20.15 -0.05
CA SER A 288 6.26 -21.37 -0.80
C SER A 288 6.48 -22.56 0.12
N LYS A 289 6.36 -23.78 -0.42
CA LYS A 289 6.65 -25.01 0.34
C LYS A 289 8.15 -25.20 0.61
N THR A 290 9.00 -24.63 -0.24
CA THR A 290 10.46 -24.76 -0.16
C THR A 290 11.08 -23.71 0.76
N GLY A 291 10.41 -22.56 0.95
CA GLY A 291 11.06 -21.37 1.51
C GLY A 291 12.10 -20.82 0.53
N ASP A 292 13.04 -20.03 1.09
CA ASP A 292 14.13 -19.32 0.39
C ASP A 292 13.62 -18.38 -0.73
N TYR A 293 14.53 -17.61 -1.31
CA TYR A 293 14.27 -16.82 -2.51
C TYR A 293 13.87 -17.71 -3.70
N PRO A 294 13.09 -17.21 -4.67
CA PRO A 294 12.82 -17.95 -5.89
C PRO A 294 14.14 -18.34 -6.59
N GLU A 295 14.22 -19.57 -7.09
CA GLU A 295 15.43 -20.08 -7.77
C GLU A 295 15.86 -19.18 -8.93
N LEU A 296 14.88 -18.66 -9.69
CA LEU A 296 15.11 -17.71 -10.77
C LEU A 296 15.79 -16.41 -10.30
N VAL A 297 15.32 -15.84 -9.19
CA VAL A 297 15.90 -14.60 -8.62
C VAL A 297 17.33 -14.87 -8.16
N ARG A 298 17.53 -15.98 -7.46
CA ARG A 298 18.83 -16.43 -6.95
C ARG A 298 19.85 -16.59 -8.06
N GLN A 299 19.55 -17.44 -9.04
CA GLN A 299 20.49 -17.75 -10.13
C GLN A 299 20.87 -16.50 -10.92
N ARG A 300 19.93 -15.59 -11.16
CA ARG A 300 20.20 -14.36 -11.89
C ARG A 300 21.18 -13.46 -11.16
N ILE A 301 20.95 -13.18 -9.88
CA ILE A 301 21.82 -12.28 -9.12
C ILE A 301 23.18 -12.92 -8.85
N ASP A 302 23.25 -14.24 -8.63
CA ASP A 302 24.51 -14.96 -8.48
C ASP A 302 25.36 -14.87 -9.77
N ASN A 303 24.74 -15.10 -10.93
CA ASN A 303 25.40 -15.00 -12.22
C ASN A 303 25.85 -13.56 -12.52
N ALA A 304 24.97 -12.57 -12.33
CA ALA A 304 25.31 -11.16 -12.53
C ALA A 304 26.45 -10.72 -11.60
N SER A 305 26.41 -11.12 -10.33
CA SER A 305 27.49 -10.84 -9.37
C SER A 305 28.83 -11.42 -9.83
N HIS A 306 28.83 -12.65 -10.34
CA HIS A 306 30.03 -13.29 -10.88
C HIS A 306 30.55 -12.59 -12.15
N GLU A 307 29.67 -12.26 -13.10
CA GLU A 307 30.01 -11.55 -14.34
C GLU A 307 30.58 -10.14 -14.07
N GLU A 308 30.07 -9.46 -13.05
CA GLU A 308 30.52 -8.16 -12.59
C GLU A 308 31.79 -8.22 -11.71
N GLY A 309 32.32 -9.41 -11.43
CA GLY A 309 33.56 -9.61 -10.69
C GLY A 309 33.44 -9.54 -9.16
N PHE A 310 32.23 -9.65 -8.60
CA PHE A 310 32.07 -9.77 -7.17
C PHE A 310 32.55 -11.14 -6.67
N PRO A 311 33.31 -11.20 -5.56
CA PRO A 311 33.78 -12.48 -5.00
C PRO A 311 32.68 -13.28 -4.29
N ARG A 312 31.47 -12.71 -4.19
CA ARG A 312 30.28 -13.30 -3.57
C ARG A 312 29.03 -12.70 -4.19
N SER A 313 27.90 -13.39 -4.08
CA SER A 313 26.61 -12.86 -4.52
C SER A 313 26.26 -11.55 -3.81
N ARG A 314 25.68 -10.60 -4.55
CA ARG A 314 25.14 -9.34 -4.04
C ARG A 314 23.85 -9.57 -3.24
N LEU A 315 23.11 -10.64 -3.50
CA LEU A 315 21.96 -11.06 -2.70
C LEU A 315 22.43 -12.06 -1.62
N PRO A 316 22.28 -11.77 -0.31
CA PRO A 316 22.71 -12.70 0.73
C PRO A 316 21.94 -14.02 0.68
N TYR A 317 22.56 -15.11 1.15
CA TYR A 317 21.90 -16.42 1.30
C TYR A 317 21.26 -16.52 2.67
N PHE A 318 20.09 -17.17 2.74
CA PHE A 318 19.56 -17.63 4.01
C PHE A 318 20.27 -18.93 4.43
N THR A 319 20.48 -19.08 5.73
CA THR A 319 20.81 -20.37 6.33
C THR A 319 19.55 -21.24 6.43
N ASP A 320 19.72 -22.56 6.61
CA ASP A 320 18.57 -23.48 6.78
C ASP A 320 17.65 -23.05 7.93
N GLU A 321 18.22 -22.57 9.05
CA GLU A 321 17.45 -22.04 10.18
C GLU A 321 16.62 -20.81 9.80
N GLN A 322 17.18 -19.91 9.00
CA GLN A 322 16.47 -18.72 8.52
C GLN A 322 15.38 -19.08 7.51
N ILE A 323 15.62 -20.06 6.63
CA ILE A 323 14.61 -20.57 5.70
C ILE A 323 13.42 -21.14 6.48
N GLU A 324 13.67 -21.98 7.49
CA GLU A 324 12.61 -22.53 8.34
C GLU A 324 11.90 -21.44 9.17
N ALA A 325 12.63 -20.42 9.63
CA ALA A 325 12.04 -19.30 10.35
C ALA A 325 11.11 -18.44 9.47
N LEU A 326 11.41 -18.27 8.18
CA LEU A 326 10.59 -17.55 7.19
C LEU A 326 9.38 -18.37 6.73
N LYS A 327 9.56 -19.65 6.49
CA LYS A 327 8.52 -20.51 5.92
C LYS A 327 7.27 -20.56 6.81
N GLY A 328 6.14 -20.17 6.26
CA GLY A 328 4.86 -20.08 6.96
C GLY A 328 4.79 -18.97 8.02
N SER A 329 5.64 -17.94 7.96
CA SER A 329 5.63 -16.83 8.92
C SER A 329 4.52 -15.79 8.69
N SER A 330 3.34 -16.22 8.24
CA SER A 330 2.22 -15.31 7.97
C SER A 330 0.88 -16.04 8.10
N ASP A 331 -0.12 -15.39 8.72
CA ASP A 331 -1.47 -15.94 8.92
C ASP A 331 -2.41 -15.65 7.73
N PHE A 332 -2.06 -14.70 6.84
CA PHE A 332 -2.82 -14.35 5.64
C PHE A 332 -1.92 -13.60 4.64
N PHE A 333 -2.22 -13.66 3.34
CA PHE A 333 -1.48 -12.91 2.33
C PHE A 333 -2.04 -11.48 2.24
N SER A 334 -1.25 -10.47 2.59
CA SER A 334 -1.61 -9.06 2.41
C SER A 334 -1.02 -8.49 1.13
N LEU A 335 -1.90 -7.92 0.30
CA LEU A 335 -1.57 -7.35 -1.00
C LEU A 335 -1.94 -5.86 -1.03
N ASN A 336 -0.97 -5.02 -1.40
CA ASN A 336 -1.21 -3.66 -1.85
C ASN A 336 -1.16 -3.67 -3.37
N HIS A 337 -2.22 -3.24 -4.04
CA HIS A 337 -2.29 -3.28 -5.51
C HIS A 337 -2.90 -2.00 -6.04
N TYR A 338 -2.26 -1.40 -7.04
CA TYR A 338 -2.70 -0.12 -7.58
C TYR A 338 -2.83 -0.13 -9.10
N THR A 339 -1.89 -0.78 -9.78
CA THR A 339 -1.74 -0.68 -11.22
C THR A 339 -1.20 -1.96 -11.87
N THR A 340 -1.10 -1.90 -13.19
CA THR A 340 -0.48 -2.91 -14.05
C THR A 340 0.62 -2.23 -14.85
N TYR A 341 1.72 -2.96 -15.06
CA TYR A 341 2.78 -2.56 -15.99
C TYR A 341 2.82 -3.47 -17.21
N LEU A 342 3.17 -2.89 -18.35
CA LEU A 342 3.54 -3.62 -19.55
C LEU A 342 5.03 -3.97 -19.46
N ILE A 343 5.34 -5.25 -19.50
CA ILE A 343 6.71 -5.77 -19.40
C ILE A 343 7.14 -6.33 -20.74
N ARG A 344 8.34 -5.94 -21.19
CA ARG A 344 8.97 -6.54 -22.37
C ARG A 344 10.40 -6.97 -22.07
N ALA A 345 10.89 -7.92 -22.86
CA ALA A 345 12.31 -8.22 -22.89
C ALA A 345 13.13 -6.97 -23.33
N PRO A 346 14.32 -6.76 -22.77
CA PRO A 346 15.19 -5.67 -23.18
C PRO A 346 15.71 -5.87 -24.61
N SER A 347 15.97 -4.76 -25.30
CA SER A 347 16.67 -4.72 -26.59
C SER A 347 18.17 -4.48 -26.38
N ILE A 348 18.96 -4.49 -27.46
CA ILE A 348 20.39 -4.16 -27.40
C ILE A 348 20.66 -2.67 -27.11
N GLU A 349 19.66 -1.81 -27.32
CA GLU A 349 19.73 -0.36 -27.09
C GLU A 349 19.38 0.01 -25.65
N ASP A 350 18.82 -0.93 -24.91
CA ASP A 350 18.40 -0.74 -23.54
C ASP A 350 19.60 -0.84 -22.60
N GLU A 351 20.05 0.29 -22.07
CA GLU A 351 21.10 0.36 -21.06
C GLU A 351 20.51 0.21 -19.64
N PHE A 352 21.34 -0.32 -18.75
CA PHE A 352 21.07 -0.44 -17.31
C PHE A 352 22.30 0.05 -16.54
N GLU A 353 22.10 0.64 -15.36
CA GLU A 353 23.18 0.84 -14.41
C GLU A 353 23.68 -0.53 -13.93
N ILE A 354 24.99 -0.71 -13.82
CA ILE A 354 25.60 -1.99 -13.42
C ILE A 354 26.54 -1.73 -12.24
N PRO A 355 26.32 -2.33 -11.06
CA PRO A 355 25.19 -3.22 -10.71
C PRO A 355 23.90 -2.44 -10.41
N SER A 356 22.73 -2.99 -10.76
CA SER A 356 21.43 -2.47 -10.31
C SER A 356 20.33 -3.53 -10.28
N TYR A 357 19.25 -3.26 -9.51
CA TYR A 357 18.04 -4.07 -9.53
C TYR A 357 17.43 -4.19 -10.93
N ASP A 358 17.45 -3.11 -11.71
CA ASP A 358 16.92 -3.11 -13.08
C ASP A 358 17.75 -3.99 -14.01
N HIS A 359 19.09 -3.97 -13.86
CA HIS A 359 20.00 -4.87 -14.58
C HIS A 359 19.73 -6.33 -14.21
N ASP A 360 19.63 -6.63 -12.90
CA ASP A 360 19.39 -7.97 -12.39
C ASP A 360 18.02 -8.51 -12.83
N THR A 361 17.00 -7.65 -12.82
CA THR A 361 15.65 -7.98 -13.31
C THR A 361 15.67 -8.18 -14.83
N GLY A 362 16.40 -7.34 -15.56
CA GLY A 362 16.61 -7.48 -17.00
C GLY A 362 15.31 -7.42 -17.79
N VAL A 363 14.49 -6.41 -17.53
CA VAL A 363 13.22 -6.15 -18.24
C VAL A 363 13.06 -4.65 -18.48
N LYS A 364 12.18 -4.29 -19.39
CA LYS A 364 11.66 -2.91 -19.46
C LYS A 364 10.23 -2.88 -18.97
N VAL A 365 10.00 -1.94 -18.05
CA VAL A 365 8.71 -1.65 -17.44
C VAL A 365 8.14 -0.42 -18.14
N GLU A 366 6.93 -0.55 -18.67
CA GLU A 366 6.23 0.51 -19.39
C GLU A 366 4.78 0.60 -18.91
N GLN A 367 4.11 1.69 -19.27
CA GLN A 367 2.67 1.84 -19.09
C GLN A 367 2.00 1.90 -20.47
N ASP A 368 0.78 1.38 -20.55
CA ASP A 368 -0.03 1.57 -21.74
C ASP A 368 -0.55 3.02 -21.77
N LEU A 369 -0.16 3.77 -22.79
CA LEU A 369 -0.57 5.18 -22.95
C LEU A 369 -2.08 5.34 -23.20
N SER A 370 -2.81 4.26 -23.49
CA SER A 370 -4.27 4.28 -23.62
C SER A 370 -5.02 4.15 -22.29
N TRP A 371 -4.33 3.74 -21.22
CA TRP A 371 -4.95 3.64 -19.89
C TRP A 371 -5.01 5.00 -19.22
N SER A 372 -6.09 5.23 -18.46
CA SER A 372 -6.26 6.49 -17.74
C SER A 372 -5.21 6.64 -16.64
N VAL A 373 -4.71 7.86 -16.46
CA VAL A 373 -3.77 8.24 -15.40
C VAL A 373 -4.32 9.48 -14.68
N PRO A 374 -5.23 9.31 -13.70
CA PRO A 374 -5.99 10.44 -13.14
C PRO A 374 -5.14 11.43 -12.30
N GLY A 375 -3.98 11.01 -11.80
CA GLY A 375 -3.15 11.84 -10.92
C GLY A 375 -1.65 11.61 -11.13
N VAL A 376 -1.07 10.70 -10.36
CA VAL A 376 0.36 10.41 -10.34
C VAL A 376 0.76 9.53 -11.54
N SER A 377 1.90 9.83 -12.15
CA SER A 377 2.31 9.26 -13.44
C SER A 377 2.50 7.75 -13.40
N TRP A 378 3.00 7.19 -12.30
CA TRP A 378 3.29 5.76 -12.19
C TRP A 378 2.03 4.88 -12.08
N LEU A 379 0.84 5.47 -11.85
CA LEU A 379 -0.40 4.75 -11.57
C LEU A 379 -1.38 4.90 -12.75
N SER A 380 -1.34 3.92 -13.65
CA SER A 380 -2.34 3.75 -14.72
C SER A 380 -3.49 2.83 -14.29
N VAL A 381 -4.70 3.12 -14.74
CA VAL A 381 -5.91 2.39 -14.33
C VAL A 381 -6.13 1.19 -15.24
N TYR A 382 -5.94 -0.03 -14.70
CA TYR A 382 -6.26 -1.29 -15.37
C TYR A 382 -6.79 -2.32 -14.36
N ALA A 383 -8.10 -2.26 -14.08
CA ALA A 383 -8.74 -3.10 -13.06
C ALA A 383 -8.53 -4.62 -13.22
N PRO A 384 -8.54 -5.22 -14.43
CA PRO A 384 -8.30 -6.66 -14.58
C PRO A 384 -6.92 -7.12 -14.07
N GLY A 385 -5.99 -6.19 -13.89
CA GLY A 385 -4.70 -6.44 -13.25
C GLY A 385 -4.83 -7.02 -11.85
N LEU A 386 -5.76 -6.53 -11.04
CA LEU A 386 -5.96 -7.02 -9.67
C LEU A 386 -6.37 -8.49 -9.66
N ARG A 387 -7.38 -8.85 -10.48
CA ARG A 387 -7.84 -10.23 -10.62
C ARG A 387 -6.71 -11.16 -11.11
N LYS A 388 -5.92 -10.71 -12.09
CA LYS A 388 -4.78 -11.48 -12.61
C LYS A 388 -3.70 -11.68 -11.55
N MET A 389 -3.39 -10.65 -10.77
CA MET A 389 -2.42 -10.73 -9.67
C MET A 389 -2.87 -11.72 -8.60
N ILE A 390 -4.13 -11.62 -8.17
CA ILE A 390 -4.73 -12.58 -7.21
C ILE A 390 -4.64 -13.99 -7.75
N LYS A 391 -5.00 -14.21 -9.02
CA LYS A 391 -4.91 -15.53 -9.65
C LYS A 391 -3.49 -16.07 -9.72
N TRP A 392 -2.49 -15.21 -9.96
CA TRP A 392 -1.08 -15.61 -9.94
C TRP A 392 -0.65 -16.03 -8.53
N ILE A 393 -1.00 -15.25 -7.50
CA ILE A 393 -0.74 -15.57 -6.08
C ILE A 393 -1.38 -16.91 -5.73
N THR A 394 -2.68 -17.09 -6.00
CA THR A 394 -3.43 -18.32 -5.72
C THR A 394 -2.81 -19.54 -6.41
N LYS A 395 -2.40 -19.41 -7.68
CA LYS A 395 -1.77 -20.49 -8.43
C LYS A 395 -0.41 -20.87 -7.85
N LYS A 396 0.37 -19.89 -7.41
CA LYS A 396 1.76 -20.07 -6.98
C LYS A 396 1.89 -20.56 -5.54
N TYR A 397 1.07 -20.02 -4.64
CA TYR A 397 1.18 -20.26 -3.20
C TYR A 397 0.02 -21.05 -2.61
N GLY A 398 -0.97 -21.42 -3.42
CA GLY A 398 -2.16 -22.13 -2.98
C GLY A 398 -3.29 -21.19 -2.60
N ASN A 399 -4.42 -21.78 -2.21
CA ASN A 399 -5.66 -21.06 -1.88
C ASN A 399 -6.06 -21.21 -0.40
N GLU A 400 -5.25 -21.92 0.39
CA GLU A 400 -5.50 -22.22 1.80
C GLU A 400 -5.34 -20.98 2.68
N ILE A 401 -4.37 -20.13 2.36
CA ILE A 401 -4.10 -18.87 3.06
C ILE A 401 -4.98 -17.77 2.44
N PRO A 402 -5.81 -17.07 3.24
CA PRO A 402 -6.68 -16.04 2.70
C PRO A 402 -5.88 -14.82 2.22
N ILE A 403 -6.35 -14.19 1.15
CA ILE A 403 -5.81 -12.94 0.62
C ILE A 403 -6.62 -11.76 1.16
N ILE A 404 -5.95 -10.71 1.62
CA ILE A 404 -6.55 -9.44 2.03
C ILE A 404 -5.89 -8.32 1.24
N VAL A 405 -6.69 -7.52 0.54
CA VAL A 405 -6.23 -6.29 -0.11
C VAL A 405 -6.06 -5.22 0.97
N THR A 406 -4.82 -4.91 1.35
CA THR A 406 -4.51 -3.96 2.45
C THR A 406 -4.37 -2.52 1.97
N GLU A 407 -4.12 -2.31 0.68
CA GLU A 407 -4.22 -1.01 0.01
C GLU A 407 -4.65 -1.18 -1.45
N ASN A 408 -5.59 -0.35 -1.88
CA ASN A 408 -5.98 -0.15 -3.28
C ASN A 408 -6.66 1.22 -3.40
N GLY A 409 -6.30 1.99 -4.42
CA GLY A 409 -6.82 3.34 -4.58
C GLY A 409 -6.23 4.07 -5.77
N VAL A 410 -6.64 5.32 -5.99
CA VAL A 410 -6.13 6.14 -7.09
C VAL A 410 -5.99 7.60 -6.67
N SER A 411 -4.91 8.22 -7.13
CA SER A 411 -4.65 9.64 -6.94
C SER A 411 -5.46 10.50 -7.90
N ASP A 412 -5.81 11.72 -7.48
CA ASP A 412 -6.27 12.79 -8.36
C ASP A 412 -5.73 14.15 -7.88
N ARG A 413 -6.36 15.25 -8.33
CA ARG A 413 -5.97 16.63 -8.01
C ARG A 413 -6.80 17.26 -6.87
N GLY A 414 -7.64 16.49 -6.17
CA GLY A 414 -8.38 16.96 -4.99
C GLY A 414 -9.77 17.54 -5.27
N GLN A 415 -10.39 17.15 -6.37
CA GLN A 415 -11.80 17.43 -6.65
C GLN A 415 -12.73 16.70 -5.66
N ILE A 416 -13.89 17.30 -5.35
CA ILE A 416 -14.95 16.64 -4.55
C ILE A 416 -15.73 15.66 -5.41
N ASP A 417 -16.04 16.03 -6.65
CA ASP A 417 -16.68 15.17 -7.64
C ASP A 417 -15.61 14.38 -8.42
N ASP A 418 -15.06 13.37 -7.74
CA ASP A 418 -13.92 12.57 -8.18
C ASP A 418 -14.34 11.35 -9.00
N TYR A 419 -14.94 11.61 -10.17
CA TYR A 419 -15.49 10.56 -11.05
C TYR A 419 -14.49 9.48 -11.47
N ASP A 420 -13.21 9.83 -11.69
CA ASP A 420 -12.19 8.83 -12.01
C ASP A 420 -11.94 7.86 -10.83
N ARG A 421 -11.99 8.36 -9.58
CA ARG A 421 -11.89 7.52 -8.38
C ARG A 421 -13.13 6.66 -8.19
N VAL A 422 -14.31 7.19 -8.52
CA VAL A 422 -15.56 6.40 -8.55
C VAL A 422 -15.46 5.24 -9.53
N SER A 423 -15.03 5.49 -10.77
CA SER A 423 -14.83 4.45 -11.79
C SER A 423 -13.79 3.43 -11.32
N TYR A 424 -12.66 3.89 -10.77
CA TYR A 424 -11.63 3.02 -10.21
C TYR A 424 -12.19 2.04 -9.17
N PHE A 425 -12.86 2.52 -8.12
CA PHE A 425 -13.38 1.63 -7.07
C PHE A 425 -14.42 0.65 -7.62
N ASN A 426 -15.34 1.11 -8.47
CA ASN A 426 -16.35 0.22 -9.07
C ASN A 426 -15.70 -0.89 -9.89
N GLU A 427 -14.74 -0.56 -10.75
CA GLU A 427 -14.08 -1.52 -11.63
C GLU A 427 -13.20 -2.51 -10.85
N TYR A 428 -12.35 -2.02 -9.93
CA TYR A 428 -11.46 -2.89 -9.14
C TYR A 428 -12.22 -3.79 -8.17
N LEU A 429 -13.27 -3.28 -7.50
CA LEU A 429 -14.09 -4.11 -6.61
C LEU A 429 -14.95 -5.12 -7.38
N TYR A 430 -15.35 -4.81 -8.61
CA TYR A 430 -16.01 -5.79 -9.48
C TYR A 430 -15.05 -6.89 -9.91
N GLU A 431 -13.81 -6.57 -10.30
CA GLU A 431 -12.78 -7.57 -10.60
C GLU A 431 -12.44 -8.43 -9.37
N LEU A 432 -12.53 -7.87 -8.16
CA LEU A 432 -12.40 -8.62 -6.91
C LEU A 432 -13.56 -9.61 -6.70
N LEU A 433 -14.79 -9.19 -6.99
CA LEU A 433 -15.95 -10.10 -6.98
C LEU A 433 -15.78 -11.23 -7.99
N LEU A 434 -15.26 -10.95 -9.19
CA LEU A 434 -14.97 -11.99 -10.18
C LEU A 434 -13.87 -12.95 -9.70
N ALA A 435 -12.82 -12.45 -9.04
CA ALA A 435 -11.78 -13.29 -8.46
C ALA A 435 -12.35 -14.25 -7.38
N ILE A 436 -13.31 -13.78 -6.58
CA ILE A 436 -13.99 -14.58 -5.55
C ILE A 436 -14.92 -15.62 -6.19
N HIS A 437 -15.85 -15.17 -7.04
CA HIS A 437 -16.98 -15.98 -7.50
C HIS A 437 -16.68 -16.84 -8.73
N GLU A 438 -15.89 -16.32 -9.67
CA GLU A 438 -15.59 -17.03 -10.92
C GLU A 438 -14.27 -17.80 -10.85
N ASP A 439 -13.25 -17.24 -10.20
CA ASP A 439 -11.94 -17.89 -10.08
C ASP A 439 -11.80 -18.73 -8.80
N GLY A 440 -12.71 -18.59 -7.83
CA GLY A 440 -12.69 -19.33 -6.57
C GLY A 440 -11.55 -18.93 -5.62
N SER A 441 -10.99 -17.72 -5.77
CA SER A 441 -9.90 -17.24 -4.93
C SER A 441 -10.38 -16.90 -3.52
N ASN A 442 -9.61 -17.29 -2.51
CA ASN A 442 -9.92 -17.08 -1.09
C ASN A 442 -9.60 -15.65 -0.65
N VAL A 443 -10.31 -14.66 -1.21
CA VAL A 443 -10.16 -13.24 -0.82
C VAL A 443 -11.14 -12.92 0.30
N LYS A 444 -10.63 -12.35 1.40
CA LYS A 444 -11.39 -12.13 2.65
C LYS A 444 -11.50 -10.69 3.11
N GLY A 445 -10.82 -9.74 2.47
CA GLY A 445 -10.99 -8.34 2.82
C GLY A 445 -10.38 -7.36 1.83
N TYR A 446 -10.80 -6.10 1.98
CA TYR A 446 -10.40 -4.97 1.15
C TYR A 446 -10.32 -3.69 1.98
N PHE A 447 -9.20 -2.98 1.82
CA PHE A 447 -8.92 -1.71 2.49
C PHE A 447 -8.62 -0.63 1.45
N ALA A 448 -9.45 0.40 1.41
CA ALA A 448 -9.23 1.53 0.50
C ALA A 448 -8.05 2.39 0.97
N TRP A 449 -7.13 2.68 0.05
CA TRP A 449 -6.12 3.73 0.21
C TRP A 449 -6.63 5.02 -0.43
N SER A 450 -6.96 6.06 0.32
CA SER A 450 -6.88 6.20 1.79
C SER A 450 -8.18 6.77 2.38
N LEU A 451 -8.29 6.73 3.71
CA LEU A 451 -9.42 7.37 4.41
C LEU A 451 -9.56 8.85 4.00
N MET A 452 -8.46 9.59 3.95
CA MET A 452 -8.45 11.01 3.65
C MET A 452 -7.16 11.42 2.93
N ASP A 453 -7.20 12.54 2.21
CA ASP A 453 -6.02 13.12 1.60
C ASP A 453 -4.96 13.35 2.68
N ASN A 454 -3.72 12.97 2.41
CA ASN A 454 -2.64 12.95 3.39
C ASN A 454 -1.34 13.47 2.75
N PHE A 455 -0.22 13.41 3.47
CA PHE A 455 1.11 13.73 2.94
C PHE A 455 1.64 12.55 2.12
N GLU A 456 1.69 12.69 0.80
CA GLU A 456 2.06 11.63 -0.15
C GLU A 456 3.58 11.65 -0.43
N TRP A 457 4.37 11.41 0.62
CA TRP A 457 5.82 11.19 0.51
C TRP A 457 6.53 12.27 -0.32
N ASP A 458 7.26 11.87 -1.37
CA ASP A 458 8.02 12.76 -2.27
C ASP A 458 7.13 13.74 -3.05
N ASP A 459 5.83 13.43 -3.21
CA ASP A 459 4.83 14.27 -3.86
C ASP A 459 4.24 15.34 -2.91
N GLY A 460 4.54 15.29 -1.60
CA GLY A 460 4.01 16.21 -0.61
C GLY A 460 2.48 16.20 -0.58
N TYR A 461 1.83 17.37 -0.65
CA TYR A 461 0.37 17.47 -0.78
C TYR A 461 -0.07 17.71 -2.23
N SER A 462 0.72 17.40 -3.25
CA SER A 462 0.32 17.61 -4.64
C SER A 462 -0.59 16.50 -5.20
N GLN A 463 -0.54 15.29 -4.62
CA GLN A 463 -1.39 14.16 -4.98
C GLN A 463 -2.43 13.90 -3.88
N LYS A 464 -3.58 13.36 -4.27
CA LYS A 464 -4.75 13.21 -3.40
C LYS A 464 -5.32 11.81 -3.57
N PHE A 465 -5.18 10.94 -2.58
CA PHE A 465 -5.69 9.56 -2.61
C PHE A 465 -6.98 9.37 -1.78
N GLY A 466 -7.36 10.34 -0.97
CA GLY A 466 -8.39 10.16 0.05
C GLY A 466 -9.80 10.07 -0.48
N LEU A 467 -10.62 9.26 0.18
CA LEU A 467 -12.09 9.32 0.09
C LEU A 467 -12.63 10.64 0.68
N TYR A 468 -11.92 11.21 1.64
CA TYR A 468 -12.21 12.54 2.19
C TYR A 468 -11.13 13.54 1.77
N LYS A 469 -11.57 14.71 1.29
CA LYS A 469 -10.70 15.85 1.04
C LYS A 469 -10.28 16.50 2.35
N VAL A 470 -8.99 16.82 2.49
CA VAL A 470 -8.46 17.64 3.60
C VAL A 470 -8.07 19.01 3.06
N ASP A 471 -8.50 20.07 3.74
CA ASP A 471 -8.01 21.42 3.48
C ASP A 471 -6.70 21.68 4.26
N PHE A 472 -5.57 21.59 3.56
CA PHE A 472 -4.23 21.82 4.14
C PHE A 472 -3.91 23.31 4.38
N ASN A 473 -4.70 24.23 3.83
CA ASN A 473 -4.58 25.67 4.11
C ASN A 473 -5.42 26.08 5.34
N ASP A 474 -6.44 25.30 5.70
CA ASP A 474 -7.17 25.47 6.95
C ASP A 474 -6.34 24.88 8.11
N PRO A 475 -5.96 25.66 9.14
CA PRO A 475 -5.29 25.13 10.33
C PRO A 475 -6.13 24.07 11.06
N LYS A 476 -7.46 24.06 10.88
CA LYS A 476 -8.35 23.03 11.42
C LYS A 476 -8.36 21.75 10.58
N ARG A 477 -7.63 21.71 9.46
CA ARG A 477 -7.53 20.55 8.57
C ARG A 477 -8.91 19.98 8.21
N LYS A 478 -9.84 20.84 7.81
CA LYS A 478 -11.24 20.44 7.61
C LYS A 478 -11.33 19.26 6.63
N ARG A 479 -12.04 18.19 7.03
CA ARG A 479 -12.31 17.02 6.20
C ARG A 479 -13.69 17.09 5.54
N THR A 480 -13.76 16.83 4.23
CA THR A 480 -15.01 16.88 3.45
C THR A 480 -15.15 15.60 2.60
N PRO A 481 -16.26 14.85 2.68
CA PRO A 481 -16.43 13.64 1.89
C PRO A 481 -16.44 13.95 0.39
N LYS A 482 -15.70 13.19 -0.40
CA LYS A 482 -15.78 13.20 -1.86
C LYS A 482 -16.94 12.32 -2.34
N LEU A 483 -17.21 12.34 -3.65
CA LEU A 483 -18.21 11.48 -4.28
C LEU A 483 -17.86 10.00 -4.11
N SER A 484 -16.58 9.65 -4.23
CA SER A 484 -16.06 8.31 -3.97
C SER A 484 -16.36 7.78 -2.56
N ALA A 485 -16.39 8.63 -1.52
CA ALA A 485 -16.80 8.22 -0.18
C ALA A 485 -18.24 7.71 -0.14
N LYS A 486 -19.15 8.37 -0.89
CA LYS A 486 -20.56 7.94 -1.01
C LYS A 486 -20.68 6.61 -1.76
N ILE A 487 -19.91 6.44 -2.83
CA ILE A 487 -19.88 5.19 -3.60
C ILE A 487 -19.34 4.03 -2.77
N PHE A 488 -18.20 4.24 -2.13
CA PHE A 488 -17.58 3.21 -1.31
C PHE A 488 -18.50 2.81 -0.16
N HIS A 489 -19.16 3.77 0.50
CA HIS A 489 -20.21 3.50 1.48
C HIS A 489 -21.35 2.64 0.91
N ASN A 490 -21.87 2.98 -0.27
CA ASN A 490 -22.93 2.20 -0.91
C ASN A 490 -22.49 0.76 -1.17
N ILE A 491 -21.27 0.53 -1.68
CA ILE A 491 -20.73 -0.82 -1.93
C ILE A 491 -20.61 -1.59 -0.61
N VAL A 492 -20.10 -0.97 0.45
CA VAL A 492 -19.96 -1.60 1.76
C VAL A 492 -21.33 -2.00 2.34
N CYS A 493 -22.33 -1.12 2.26
CA CYS A 493 -23.67 -1.36 2.80
C CYS A 493 -24.47 -2.39 1.99
N THR A 494 -24.42 -2.31 0.66
CA THR A 494 -25.18 -3.21 -0.24
C THR A 494 -24.44 -4.50 -0.54
N ARG A 495 -23.14 -4.56 -0.20
CA ARG A 495 -22.21 -5.66 -0.49
C ARG A 495 -22.12 -6.01 -1.98
N THR A 496 -22.41 -5.07 -2.88
CA THR A 496 -22.32 -5.27 -4.34
C THR A 496 -21.83 -3.99 -5.01
N VAL A 497 -21.30 -4.11 -6.22
CA VAL A 497 -21.02 -2.96 -7.07
C VAL A 497 -22.28 -2.63 -7.89
N ASP A 498 -22.77 -1.39 -7.78
CA ASP A 498 -23.85 -0.85 -8.61
C ASP A 498 -23.33 0.31 -9.46
N PHE A 499 -23.09 0.03 -10.75
CA PHE A 499 -22.60 1.02 -11.71
C PHE A 499 -23.64 2.11 -12.05
N ASN A 500 -24.91 1.94 -11.68
CA ASN A 500 -25.97 2.92 -11.94
C ASN A 500 -26.28 3.84 -10.74
N PHE A 501 -25.67 3.62 -9.57
CA PHE A 501 -26.01 4.32 -8.33
C PHE A 501 -25.95 5.86 -8.42
N LEU A 502 -25.11 6.42 -9.30
CA LEU A 502 -25.01 7.87 -9.54
C LEU A 502 -25.56 8.35 -10.88
N LYS A 503 -26.26 7.50 -11.66
CA LYS A 503 -26.96 8.02 -12.84
C LYS A 503 -28.03 9.01 -12.36
N PRO A 504 -28.03 10.27 -12.82
CA PRO A 504 -29.11 11.17 -12.50
C PRO A 504 -30.42 10.53 -12.96
N SER A 505 -31.38 10.41 -12.04
CA SER A 505 -32.74 10.06 -12.40
C SER A 505 -33.22 11.08 -13.45
N PRO A 506 -33.89 10.65 -14.53
CA PRO A 506 -34.54 11.58 -15.46
C PRO A 506 -35.68 12.38 -14.80
N GLU A 507 -36.03 12.10 -13.54
CA GLU A 507 -37.01 12.87 -12.78
C GLU A 507 -36.33 13.90 -11.86
N PRO A 508 -36.78 15.18 -11.86
CA PRO A 508 -36.26 16.20 -10.97
C PRO A 508 -36.50 15.79 -9.51
N GLN A 509 -35.44 15.44 -8.81
CA GLN A 509 -35.47 15.26 -7.36
C GLN A 509 -35.68 16.63 -6.70
N LEU A 510 -36.89 16.84 -6.17
CA LEU A 510 -37.17 17.84 -5.14
C LEU A 510 -36.28 17.53 -3.93
N LEU A 511 -35.17 18.26 -3.81
CA LEU A 511 -34.34 18.29 -2.62
C LEU A 511 -35.17 18.92 -1.49
N LEU A 512 -35.53 18.11 -0.49
CA LEU A 512 -36.00 18.60 0.80
C LEU A 512 -34.78 19.11 1.59
N GLU A 513 -34.96 20.28 2.18
CA GLU A 513 -33.99 21.06 2.98
C GLU A 513 -33.39 20.32 4.18
#